data_AF-R7TY82-F1
#
_entry.id   AF-R7TY82-F1
#
_cell.length_a   1.000
_cell.length_b   1.000
_cell.length_c   1.000
_cell.angle_alpha   90.00
_cell.angle_beta   90.00
_cell.angle_gamma   90.00
#
_symmetry.space_group_name_H-M   'P 1'
#
loop_
_entity.id
_entity.type
_entity.pdbx_description
1 polymer ?
#
loop_
_entity_poly.entity_id
_entity_poly.type
_entity_poly.pdbx_seq_one_letter_code
_entity_poly.pdbx_strand_id
1 'polypeptide(L)'
;MSEYARGQTPANELQIYTWMDASLKELTNLVKEVNADARRKGTFFDFSVVFPDARSPQYRMREIGSTCAGRKGSDDAKTLAGTKFKIGDYLDIAISPPGRGGGGGGPPGRGRMRPY
;
A
#
# COMPACT_ATOMS: atom_id res chain seq x y z
N MET A 1 9.12 -5.41 9.68
CA MET A 1 10.11 -6.00 8.73
C MET A 1 10.41 -7.46 8.99
N SER A 2 10.55 -7.87 10.25
CA SER A 2 10.78 -9.26 10.64
C SER A 2 9.71 -10.25 10.12
N GLU A 3 8.52 -9.74 9.81
CA GLU A 3 7.37 -10.47 9.26
C GLU A 3 7.62 -11.03 7.84
N TYR A 4 8.54 -10.42 7.09
CA TYR A 4 8.93 -10.88 5.74
C TYR A 4 10.19 -11.76 5.77
N ALA A 5 10.72 -12.06 6.95
CA ALA A 5 11.97 -12.83 7.07
C ALA A 5 11.74 -14.31 6.77
N ARG A 6 12.74 -14.96 6.16
CA ARG A 6 12.78 -16.42 5.93
C ARG A 6 11.60 -16.94 5.09
N GLY A 7 11.13 -16.16 4.13
CA GLY A 7 10.02 -16.54 3.25
C GLY A 7 8.65 -16.54 3.91
N GLN A 8 8.53 -15.96 5.11
CA GLN A 8 7.24 -15.72 5.73
C GLN A 8 6.59 -14.45 5.18
N THR A 9 5.27 -14.39 5.29
CA THR A 9 4.44 -13.23 4.98
C THR A 9 3.46 -13.00 6.13
N PRO A 10 2.94 -11.77 6.30
CA PRO A 10 1.90 -11.49 7.29
C PRO A 10 0.64 -12.36 7.07
N ALA A 11 -0.04 -12.74 8.16
CA ALA A 11 -1.21 -13.63 8.09
C ALA A 11 -2.41 -13.05 7.32
N ASN A 12 -2.45 -11.73 7.11
CA ASN A 12 -3.47 -11.00 6.37
C ASN A 12 -3.08 -10.75 4.90
N GLU A 13 -2.29 -11.64 4.31
CA GLU A 13 -1.90 -11.59 2.90
C GLU A 13 -3.10 -11.74 1.97
N LEU A 14 -3.11 -10.94 0.88
CA LEU A 14 -4.03 -11.06 -0.23
C LEU A 14 -3.26 -11.34 -1.52
N GLN A 15 -3.55 -12.47 -2.17
CA GLN A 15 -2.94 -12.83 -3.46
C GLN A 15 -3.80 -12.35 -4.61
N ILE A 16 -3.18 -11.64 -5.55
CA ILE A 16 -3.85 -11.02 -6.71
C ILE A 16 -3.13 -11.48 -7.98
N TYR A 17 -3.89 -11.99 -8.94
CA TYR A 17 -3.40 -12.18 -10.31
C TYR A 17 -3.67 -10.91 -11.11
N THR A 18 -2.60 -10.24 -11.56
CA THR A 18 -2.70 -8.97 -12.28
C THR A 18 -1.50 -8.77 -13.21
N TRP A 19 -1.52 -7.67 -13.94
CA TRP A 19 -0.50 -7.28 -14.92
C TRP A 19 0.28 -6.06 -14.45
N MET A 20 1.43 -5.81 -15.09
CA MET A 20 2.33 -4.70 -14.73
C MET A 20 1.73 -3.30 -15.01
N ASP A 21 0.69 -3.21 -15.83
CA ASP A 21 -0.07 -1.99 -16.10
C ASP A 21 -1.15 -1.71 -15.06
N ALA A 22 -1.39 -2.63 -14.11
CA ALA A 22 -2.37 -2.42 -13.05
C ALA A 22 -2.03 -1.17 -12.20
N SER A 23 -3.05 -0.36 -12.00
CA SER A 23 -2.99 0.92 -11.31
C SER A 23 -3.21 0.78 -9.80
N LEU A 24 -2.71 1.76 -9.02
CA LEU A 24 -2.99 1.82 -7.58
C LEU A 24 -4.50 1.87 -7.30
N LYS A 25 -5.28 2.47 -8.21
CA LYS A 25 -6.75 2.51 -8.10
C LYS A 25 -7.38 1.13 -8.24
N GLU A 26 -6.94 0.32 -9.19
CA GLU A 26 -7.44 -1.04 -9.38
C GLU A 26 -7.10 -1.92 -8.18
N LEU A 27 -5.86 -1.84 -7.69
CA LEU A 27 -5.44 -2.54 -6.47
C LEU A 27 -6.27 -2.13 -5.25
N THR A 28 -6.57 -0.84 -5.12
CA THR A 28 -7.48 -0.33 -4.07
C THR A 28 -8.88 -0.93 -4.18
N ASN A 29 -9.41 -1.11 -5.39
CA ASN A 29 -10.74 -1.67 -5.59
C ASN A 29 -10.78 -3.16 -5.19
N LEU A 30 -9.75 -3.93 -5.54
CA LEU A 30 -9.61 -5.33 -5.11
C LEU A 30 -9.55 -5.46 -3.58
N VAL A 31 -8.80 -4.59 -2.89
CA VAL A 31 -8.76 -4.57 -1.41
C VAL A 31 -10.14 -4.30 -0.82
N LYS A 32 -10.93 -3.41 -1.42
CA LYS A 32 -12.30 -3.11 -0.96
C LYS A 32 -13.28 -4.27 -1.15
N GLU A 33 -13.06 -5.13 -2.12
CA GLU A 33 -13.90 -6.31 -2.32
C GLU A 33 -13.79 -7.26 -1.12
N VAL A 34 -12.57 -7.44 -0.59
CA VAL A 34 -12.29 -8.34 0.54
C VAL A 34 -12.42 -7.68 1.91
N ASN A 35 -12.19 -6.37 2.03
CA ASN A 35 -12.28 -5.63 3.29
C ASN A 35 -13.37 -4.55 3.23
N ALA A 36 -14.54 -4.87 3.79
CA ALA A 36 -15.70 -3.97 3.78
C ALA A 36 -15.45 -2.65 4.50
N ASP A 37 -14.67 -2.63 5.59
CA ASP A 37 -14.36 -1.42 6.35
C ASP A 37 -13.52 -0.42 5.53
N ALA A 38 -12.74 -0.92 4.58
CA ALA A 38 -11.94 -0.11 3.68
C ALA A 38 -12.79 0.67 2.64
N ARG A 39 -14.08 0.33 2.46
CA ARG A 39 -15.00 1.01 1.53
C ARG A 39 -15.43 2.39 2.00
N ARG A 40 -15.29 2.69 3.30
CA ARG A 40 -15.73 3.96 3.89
C ARG A 40 -15.10 5.15 3.15
N LYS A 41 -15.92 6.11 2.74
CA LYS A 41 -15.44 7.32 2.06
C LYS A 41 -14.44 8.06 2.95
N GLY A 42 -13.30 8.45 2.40
CA GLY A 42 -12.21 9.07 3.13
C GLY A 42 -11.19 8.10 3.74
N THR A 43 -11.35 6.78 3.56
CA THR A 43 -10.28 5.81 3.87
C THR A 43 -9.10 6.03 2.94
N PHE A 44 -7.90 6.12 3.50
CA PHE A 44 -6.64 6.22 2.76
C PHE A 44 -5.97 4.85 2.62
N PHE A 45 -5.30 4.65 1.50
CA PHE A 45 -4.51 3.46 1.18
C PHE A 45 -3.12 3.93 0.78
N ASP A 46 -2.14 3.71 1.64
CA ASP A 46 -0.75 4.07 1.37
C ASP A 46 0.00 2.83 0.88
N PHE A 47 0.57 2.92 -0.31
CA PHE A 47 1.21 1.80 -1.00
C PHE A 47 2.72 1.88 -0.87
N SER A 48 3.33 0.74 -0.51
CA SER A 48 4.78 0.56 -0.48
C SER A 48 5.18 -0.74 -1.16
N VAL A 49 6.25 -0.70 -1.95
CA VAL A 49 6.89 -1.93 -2.47
C VAL A 49 7.85 -2.43 -1.40
N VAL A 50 7.73 -3.71 -1.07
CA VAL A 50 8.61 -4.44 -0.16
C VAL A 50 9.49 -5.36 -0.99
N PHE A 51 10.81 -5.20 -0.93
CA PHE A 51 11.76 -5.91 -1.78
C PHE A 51 12.99 -6.36 -0.97
N PRO A 52 13.64 -7.47 -1.33
CA PRO A 52 14.83 -7.92 -0.61
C PRO A 52 16.00 -6.95 -0.81
N ASP A 53 16.77 -6.70 0.25
CA ASP A 53 18.02 -5.96 0.16
C ASP A 53 19.10 -6.82 -0.50
N ALA A 54 19.77 -6.29 -1.51
CA ALA A 54 20.85 -7.02 -2.19
C ALA A 54 22.07 -7.27 -1.29
N ARG A 55 22.22 -6.48 -0.22
CA ARG A 55 23.40 -6.51 0.67
C ARG A 55 23.15 -7.14 2.03
N SER A 56 21.90 -7.46 2.35
CA SER A 56 21.54 -8.02 3.65
C SER A 56 20.35 -8.98 3.51
N PRO A 57 20.19 -9.97 4.40
CA PRO A 57 19.03 -10.87 4.36
C PRO A 57 17.72 -10.20 4.83
N GLN A 58 17.67 -8.87 4.83
CA GLN A 58 16.52 -8.08 5.25
C GLN A 58 15.74 -7.60 4.05
N TYR A 59 14.46 -7.33 4.25
CA TYR A 59 13.63 -6.63 3.27
C TYR A 59 13.74 -5.11 3.49
N ARG A 60 13.48 -4.35 2.42
CA ARG A 60 13.36 -2.89 2.42
C ARG A 60 12.01 -2.48 1.86
N MET A 61 11.50 -1.35 2.33
CA MET A 61 10.24 -0.78 1.88
C MET A 61 10.50 0.55 1.19
N ARG A 62 9.75 0.81 0.13
CA ARG A 62 9.76 2.09 -0.58
C ARG A 62 8.33 2.48 -0.89
N GLU A 63 7.91 3.62 -0.38
CA GLU A 63 6.62 4.23 -0.68
C GLU A 63 6.51 4.53 -2.20
N ILE A 64 5.35 4.24 -2.78
CA ILE A 64 5.09 4.44 -4.22
C ILE A 64 3.92 5.39 -4.50
N GLY A 65 2.99 5.54 -3.55
CA GLY A 65 1.89 6.48 -3.65
C GLY A 65 0.75 6.16 -2.71
N SER A 66 -0.33 6.94 -2.80
CA SER A 66 -1.53 6.73 -1.99
C SER A 66 -2.82 6.93 -2.79
N THR A 67 -3.89 6.27 -2.36
CA THR A 67 -5.24 6.51 -2.90
C THR A 67 -6.24 6.78 -1.77
N CYS A 68 -7.41 7.30 -2.12
CA CYS A 68 -8.48 7.56 -1.16
C CYS A 68 -9.83 7.01 -1.66
N ALA A 69 -10.58 6.36 -0.78
CA ALA A 69 -11.92 5.88 -1.06
C ALA A 69 -12.88 7.05 -1.30
N GLY A 70 -13.53 7.07 -2.47
CA GLY A 70 -14.50 8.09 -2.84
C GLY A 70 -13.91 9.47 -3.17
N ARG A 71 -12.58 9.55 -3.41
CA ARG A 71 -11.89 10.74 -3.91
C ARG A 71 -10.88 10.34 -4.99
N LYS A 72 -10.77 11.15 -6.06
CA LYS A 72 -9.74 10.98 -7.08
C LYS A 72 -8.42 11.58 -6.57
N GLY A 73 -7.34 10.78 -6.57
CA GLY A 73 -5.99 11.21 -6.26
C GLY A 73 -5.12 11.38 -7.51
N SER A 74 -3.97 12.05 -7.38
CA SER A 74 -2.95 12.14 -8.43
C SER A 74 -2.27 10.80 -8.70
N ASP A 75 -2.22 9.95 -7.68
CA ASP A 75 -1.51 8.68 -7.69
C ASP A 75 -2.40 7.51 -8.14
N ASP A 76 -3.70 7.73 -8.30
CA ASP A 76 -4.68 6.71 -8.73
C ASP A 76 -4.25 6.01 -10.02
N ALA A 77 -3.63 6.73 -10.96
CA ALA A 77 -3.20 6.23 -12.27
C ALA A 77 -1.77 5.65 -12.30
N LYS A 78 -1.03 5.69 -11.19
CA LYS A 78 0.31 5.08 -11.13
C LYS A 78 0.19 3.58 -11.27
N THR A 79 0.98 2.99 -12.16
CA THR A 79 0.98 1.54 -12.43
C THR A 79 2.12 0.82 -11.70
N LEU A 80 2.02 -0.51 -11.56
CA LEU A 80 3.11 -1.33 -11.02
C LEU A 80 4.43 -1.13 -11.82
N ALA A 81 4.34 -1.10 -13.15
CA ALA A 81 5.47 -0.79 -14.03
C ALA A 81 6.06 0.60 -13.74
N GLY A 82 5.20 1.61 -13.61
CA GLY A 82 5.61 3.00 -13.33
C GLY A 82 6.25 3.19 -11.96
N THR A 83 6.08 2.25 -11.03
CA THR A 83 6.59 2.34 -9.65
C THR A 83 7.83 1.49 -9.40
N LYS A 84 8.41 0.90 -10.47
CA LYS A 84 9.58 0.00 -10.44
C LYS A 84 9.33 -1.26 -9.61
N PHE A 85 8.09 -1.73 -9.54
CA PHE A 85 7.78 -3.05 -8.99
C PHE A 85 8.42 -4.14 -9.86
N LYS A 86 8.86 -5.23 -9.25
CA LYS A 86 9.39 -6.42 -9.93
C LYS A 86 8.71 -7.67 -9.42
N ILE A 87 8.67 -8.70 -10.27
CA ILE A 87 8.23 -10.03 -9.86
C ILE A 87 9.16 -10.52 -8.73
N GLY A 88 8.57 -10.96 -7.64
CA GLY A 88 9.28 -11.34 -6.41
C GLY A 88 9.28 -10.25 -5.33
N ASP A 89 8.87 -9.02 -5.66
CA ASP A 89 8.56 -8.00 -4.67
C ASP A 89 7.16 -8.24 -4.08
N TYR A 90 6.92 -7.77 -2.86
CA TYR A 90 5.60 -7.69 -2.26
C TYR A 90 5.07 -6.26 -2.27
N LEU A 91 3.76 -6.12 -2.09
CA LEU A 91 3.10 -4.83 -1.92
C LEU A 91 2.51 -4.75 -0.51
N ASP A 92 2.92 -3.74 0.24
CA ASP A 92 2.33 -3.39 1.52
C ASP A 92 1.33 -2.25 1.33
N ILE A 93 0.16 -2.37 1.95
CA ILE A 93 -0.93 -1.40 1.84
C ILE A 93 -1.39 -1.04 3.26
N ALA A 94 -1.03 0.16 3.71
CA ALA A 94 -1.54 0.67 4.98
C ALA A 94 -2.93 1.29 4.75
N ILE A 95 -3.94 0.77 5.45
CA ILE A 95 -5.33 1.23 5.35
C ILE A 95 -5.66 2.09 6.57
N SER A 96 -5.93 3.38 6.35
CA SER A 96 -6.26 4.34 7.40
C SER A 96 -7.72 4.79 7.26
N PRO A 97 -8.62 4.41 8.18
CA PRO A 97 -10.02 4.85 8.16
C PRO A 97 -10.15 6.38 8.20
N PRO A 98 -11.26 6.96 7.71
CA PRO A 98 -11.50 8.40 7.83
C PRO A 98 -11.52 8.79 9.31
N GLY A 99 -10.70 9.77 9.69
CA GLY A 99 -10.59 10.27 11.06
C GLY A 99 -11.96 10.72 11.59
N ARG A 100 -12.33 10.26 12.80
CA ARG A 100 -13.49 10.75 13.54
C ARG A 100 -13.15 12.12 14.17
N GLY A 101 -13.00 13.18 13.39
CA GLY A 101 -12.69 14.50 13.95
C GLY A 101 -12.37 15.52 12.87
N GLY A 102 -13.02 16.67 12.93
CA GLY A 102 -13.10 17.65 11.85
C GLY A 102 -11.78 18.30 11.43
N GLY A 103 -11.75 18.73 10.17
CA GLY A 103 -11.00 19.90 9.72
C GLY A 103 -9.63 19.64 9.10
N GLY A 104 -9.45 20.06 7.85
CA GLY A 104 -8.15 20.36 7.25
C GLY A 104 -7.55 19.22 6.44
N GLY A 105 -7.51 19.40 5.12
CA GLY A 105 -6.90 18.46 4.19
C GLY A 105 -5.39 18.33 4.36
N GLY A 106 -4.92 17.10 4.34
CA GLY A 106 -3.52 16.73 4.17
C GLY A 106 -3.36 15.24 4.42
N PRO A 107 -2.51 14.51 3.67
CA PRO A 107 -2.08 13.18 4.08
C PRO A 107 -1.47 13.27 5.49
N PRO A 108 -1.64 12.26 6.35
CA PRO A 108 -1.05 12.28 7.69
C PRO A 108 0.45 12.56 7.56
N GLY A 109 0.90 13.61 8.25
CA GLY A 109 2.22 14.17 8.08
C GLY A 109 3.33 13.13 8.12
N ARG A 110 4.18 13.17 7.08
CA ARG A 110 5.53 12.59 7.06
C ARG A 110 6.26 12.98 8.34
N GLY A 111 6.36 12.07 9.31
CA GLY A 111 7.10 12.39 10.52
C GLY A 111 6.74 11.57 11.75
N ARG A 112 6.59 10.25 11.64
CA ARG A 112 6.91 9.35 12.76
C ARG A 112 7.59 8.12 12.20
N MET A 113 8.90 8.09 12.37
CA MET A 113 9.74 6.90 12.37
C MET A 113 8.95 5.75 12.98
N ARG A 114 8.61 4.75 12.15
CA ARG A 114 8.04 3.49 12.63
C ARG A 114 9.18 2.73 13.31
N PRO A 115 9.13 2.49 14.63
CA PRO A 115 10.02 1.50 15.23
C PRO A 115 9.55 0.12 14.76
N TYR A 116 10.44 -0.61 14.08
CA TYR A 116 10.38 -2.06 13.98
C TYR A 116 11.35 -2.62 15.03
#